data_AF-A0A950BCU1-F1
#
_entry.id   AF-A0A950BCU1-F1
#
_cell.length_a   1.000
_cell.length_b   1.000
_cell.length_c   1.000
_cell.angle_alpha   90.00
_cell.angle_beta   90.00
_cell.angle_gamma   90.00
#
_symmetry.space_group_name_H-M   'P 1'
#
loop_
_entity.id
_entity.type
_entity.pdbx_description
1 polymer ?
#
loop_
_entity_poly.entity_id
_entity_poly.type
_entity_poly.pdbx_seq_one_letter_code
_entity_poly.pdbx_strand_id
1 'polypeptide(L)'
;MIEGQSAALPRLLADLARAIAAPDPAQFAAARNEVAAAARDDEANPALVAYAMVRQVRYQGSGFAYPQGGRASSLARLTVPDMQRFAASYQYGTGTIVALTGALLPGQIDAAGKAFASWPARTAPAPPAVTAEKRQHEIVAHRNVPV
;
A
#
# COMPACT_ATOMS: atom_id res chain seq x y z
N MET A 1 17.09 -13.99 -17.30
CA MET A 1 17.07 -12.74 -18.09
C MET A 1 15.83 -12.80 -18.96
N ILE A 2 14.74 -12.20 -18.50
CA ILE A 2 13.50 -12.14 -19.28
C ILE A 2 13.69 -10.98 -20.24
N GLU A 3 14.14 -11.26 -21.47
CA GLU A 3 14.02 -10.30 -22.57
C GLU A 3 12.52 -10.10 -22.82
N GLY A 4 11.93 -9.14 -22.12
CA GLY A 4 10.57 -8.72 -22.37
C GLY A 4 10.51 -8.14 -23.78
N GLN A 5 9.84 -8.83 -24.69
CA GLN A 5 9.61 -8.34 -26.04
C GLN A 5 8.97 -6.95 -25.94
N SER A 6 9.68 -5.93 -26.39
CA SER A 6 9.29 -4.52 -26.32
C SER A 6 7.88 -4.26 -26.89
N ALA A 7 7.44 -5.11 -27.82
CA ALA A 7 6.11 -5.12 -28.44
C ALA A 7 4.97 -5.44 -27.47
N ALA A 8 5.22 -6.16 -26.36
CA ALA A 8 4.19 -6.52 -25.39
C ALA A 8 3.89 -5.41 -24.39
N LEU A 9 4.76 -4.39 -24.28
CA LEU A 9 4.65 -3.33 -23.27
C LEU A 9 3.30 -2.60 -23.29
N PRO A 10 2.74 -2.17 -24.44
CA PRO A 10 1.43 -1.53 -24.48
C PRO A 10 0.31 -2.40 -23.89
N ARG A 11 0.32 -3.70 -24.20
CA ARG A 11 -0.66 -4.66 -23.65
C ARG A 11 -0.49 -4.80 -22.14
N LEU A 12 0.74 -4.97 -21.68
CA LEU A 12 1.05 -5.11 -20.25
C LEU A 12 0.63 -3.87 -19.46
N LEU A 13 0.85 -2.67 -20.00
CA LEU A 13 0.41 -1.42 -19.38
C LEU A 13 -1.11 -1.32 -19.31
N ALA A 14 -1.82 -1.74 -20.36
CA ALA A 14 -3.29 -1.76 -20.37
C ALA A 14 -3.86 -2.78 -19.37
N ASP A 15 -3.27 -3.98 -19.29
CA ASP A 15 -3.65 -5.01 -18.34
C ASP A 15 -3.36 -4.56 -16.90
N LEU A 16 -2.21 -3.93 -16.66
CA LEU A 16 -1.86 -3.35 -15.36
C LEU A 16 -2.84 -2.24 -14.96
N ALA A 17 -3.12 -1.29 -15.86
CA ALA A 17 -4.07 -0.22 -15.59
C ALA A 17 -5.46 -0.76 -15.24
N ARG A 18 -5.90 -1.84 -15.92
CA ARG A 18 -7.16 -2.54 -15.62
C ARG A 18 -7.13 -3.28 -14.30
N ALA A 19 -6.06 -4.01 -14.00
CA ALA A 19 -5.91 -4.76 -12.76
C ALA A 19 -5.89 -3.84 -11.53
N ILE A 20 -5.26 -2.67 -11.63
CA ILE A 20 -5.32 -1.65 -10.58
C ILE A 20 -6.74 -1.07 -10.48
N ALA A 21 -7.44 -0.87 -11.61
CA ALA A 21 -8.79 -0.29 -11.69
C ALA A 21 -9.90 -1.14 -11.09
N ALA A 22 -9.81 -2.43 -11.29
CA ALA A 22 -10.81 -3.36 -10.83
C ALA A 22 -10.10 -4.59 -10.27
N PRO A 23 -9.62 -4.52 -9.01
CA PRO A 23 -9.04 -5.68 -8.35
C PRO A 23 -10.06 -6.81 -8.29
N ASP A 24 -9.62 -8.02 -8.60
CA ASP A 24 -10.47 -9.22 -8.63
C ASP A 24 -10.94 -9.59 -7.21
N PRO A 25 -12.25 -9.53 -6.91
CA PRO A 25 -12.78 -9.91 -5.61
C PRO A 25 -12.49 -11.36 -5.22
N ALA A 26 -12.32 -12.27 -6.20
CA ALA A 26 -12.03 -13.67 -5.94
C ALA A 26 -10.64 -13.87 -5.30
N GLN A 27 -9.69 -12.99 -5.62
CA GLN A 27 -8.32 -13.05 -5.08
C GLN A 27 -8.17 -12.33 -3.74
N PHE A 28 -9.16 -11.53 -3.34
CA PHE A 28 -9.08 -10.69 -2.15
C PHE A 28 -8.78 -11.48 -0.87
N ALA A 29 -9.44 -12.61 -0.65
CA ALA A 29 -9.26 -13.40 0.57
C ALA A 29 -7.83 -13.95 0.70
N ALA A 30 -7.26 -14.44 -0.42
CA ALA A 30 -5.89 -14.93 -0.46
C ALA A 30 -4.89 -13.80 -0.21
N ALA A 31 -5.02 -12.68 -0.93
CA ALA A 31 -4.17 -11.51 -0.77
C ALA A 31 -4.23 -10.93 0.66
N ARG A 32 -5.43 -10.84 1.25
CA ARG A 32 -5.61 -10.40 2.64
C ARG A 32 -4.88 -11.31 3.62
N ASN A 33 -4.97 -12.62 3.43
CA ASN A 33 -4.31 -13.58 4.31
C ASN A 33 -2.78 -13.53 4.19
N GLU A 34 -2.26 -13.36 2.97
CA GLU A 34 -0.82 -13.20 2.70
C GLU A 34 -0.27 -11.94 3.37
N VAL A 35 -0.89 -10.79 3.15
CA VAL A 35 -0.45 -9.52 3.75
C VAL A 35 -0.61 -9.54 5.28
N ALA A 36 -1.68 -10.17 5.80
CA ALA A 36 -1.86 -10.34 7.23
C ALA A 36 -0.81 -11.28 7.85
N ALA A 37 -0.31 -12.28 7.12
CA ALA A 37 0.78 -13.13 7.59
C ALA A 37 2.09 -12.35 7.65
N ALA A 38 2.44 -11.62 6.59
CA ALA A 38 3.63 -10.75 6.59
C ALA A 38 3.60 -9.72 7.73
N ALA A 39 2.44 -9.12 8.00
CA ALA A 39 2.29 -8.20 9.12
C ALA A 39 2.49 -8.87 10.48
N ARG A 40 2.13 -10.15 10.65
CA ARG A 40 2.41 -10.89 11.89
C ARG A 40 3.91 -11.16 12.05
N ASP A 41 4.59 -11.47 10.96
CA ASP A 41 6.04 -11.69 10.97
C ASP A 41 6.78 -10.40 11.35
N ASP A 42 6.34 -9.25 10.81
CA ASP A 42 6.85 -7.93 11.18
C ASP A 42 6.57 -7.61 12.66
N GLU A 43 5.36 -7.91 13.15
CA GLU A 43 4.96 -7.71 14.55
C GLU A 43 5.73 -8.64 15.52
N ALA A 44 6.26 -9.77 15.04
CA ALA A 44 7.10 -10.68 15.81
C ALA A 44 8.59 -10.28 15.83
N ASN A 45 9.01 -9.35 14.96
CA ASN A 45 10.40 -8.90 14.87
C ASN A 45 10.69 -7.75 15.86
N PRO A 46 11.55 -7.96 16.89
CA PRO A 46 11.80 -6.95 17.91
C PRO A 46 12.37 -5.63 17.37
N ALA A 47 13.17 -5.67 16.30
CA ALA A 47 13.74 -4.47 15.70
C ALA A 47 12.68 -3.62 15.01
N LEU A 48 11.75 -4.26 14.29
CA LEU A 48 10.63 -3.58 13.64
C LEU A 48 9.62 -3.04 14.66
N VAL A 49 9.38 -3.78 15.75
CA VAL A 49 8.54 -3.30 16.87
C VAL A 49 9.17 -2.06 17.53
N ALA A 50 10.47 -2.09 17.85
CA ALA A 50 11.15 -0.94 18.43
C ALA A 50 11.10 0.28 17.49
N TYR A 51 11.32 0.08 16.19
CA TYR A 51 11.20 1.14 15.19
C TYR A 51 9.76 1.69 15.09
N ALA A 52 8.76 0.83 15.14
CA ALA A 52 7.35 1.23 15.14
C ALA A 52 6.99 2.07 16.38
N MET A 53 7.52 1.72 17.56
CA MET A 53 7.32 2.51 18.78
C MET A 53 7.92 3.92 18.65
N VAL A 54 9.14 4.04 18.11
CA VAL A 54 9.77 5.34 17.85
C VAL A 54 8.93 6.17 16.88
N ARG A 55 8.43 5.56 15.80
CA ARG A 55 7.53 6.25 14.85
C ARG A 55 6.24 6.70 15.53
N GLN A 56 5.65 5.87 16.38
CA GLN A 56 4.39 6.20 17.06
C GLN A 56 4.54 7.42 17.98
N VAL A 57 5.67 7.53 18.69
CA VAL A 57 5.98 8.70 19.52
C VAL A 57 6.25 9.93 18.65
N ARG A 58 7.09 9.79 17.63
CA ARG A 58 7.51 10.91 16.77
C ARG A 58 6.37 11.50 15.95
N TYR A 59 5.48 10.66 15.45
CA TYR A 59 4.43 11.01 14.50
C TYR A 59 3.03 10.96 15.12
N GLN A 60 2.95 11.07 16.45
CA GLN A 60 1.69 11.01 17.18
C GLN A 60 0.65 11.98 16.59
N GLY A 61 -0.57 11.48 16.38
CA GLY A 61 -1.66 12.24 15.76
C GLY A 61 -1.64 12.26 14.23
N SER A 62 -0.64 11.65 13.58
CA SER A 62 -0.57 11.52 12.12
C SER A 62 -0.62 10.06 11.65
N GLY A 63 -0.95 9.85 10.37
CA GLY A 63 -0.97 8.50 9.76
C GLY A 63 0.41 7.84 9.74
N PHE A 64 1.49 8.63 9.83
CA PHE A 64 2.87 8.12 9.87
C PHE A 64 3.23 7.42 11.19
N ALA A 65 2.38 7.52 12.22
CA ALA A 65 2.54 6.77 13.46
C ALA A 65 2.29 5.26 13.30
N TYR A 66 1.70 4.83 12.17
CA TYR A 66 1.30 3.45 11.95
C TYR A 66 2.24 2.72 10.97
N PRO A 67 2.41 1.40 11.09
CA PRO A 67 3.16 0.60 10.13
C PRO A 67 2.58 0.75 8.72
N GLN A 68 3.46 0.80 7.71
CA GLN A 68 3.04 0.97 6.31
C GLN A 68 2.16 -0.18 5.82
N GLY A 69 2.44 -1.42 6.24
CA GLY A 69 1.64 -2.60 5.93
C GLY A 69 0.33 -2.70 6.75
N GLY A 70 0.09 -1.78 7.69
CA GLY A 70 -0.98 -1.92 8.67
C GLY A 70 -0.64 -2.92 9.78
N ARG A 71 -1.64 -3.26 10.59
CA ARG A 71 -1.54 -4.29 11.64
C ARG A 71 -2.23 -5.55 11.19
N ALA A 72 -1.74 -6.72 11.60
CA ALA A 72 -2.35 -7.99 11.27
C ALA A 72 -3.84 -8.05 11.68
N SER A 73 -4.17 -7.48 12.85
CA SER A 73 -5.53 -7.41 13.38
C SER A 73 -6.46 -6.51 12.55
N SER A 74 -5.95 -5.41 11.99
CA SER A 74 -6.73 -4.52 11.12
C SER A 74 -6.92 -5.12 9.74
N LEU A 75 -5.88 -5.73 9.18
CA LEU A 75 -5.93 -6.42 7.89
C LEU A 75 -6.93 -7.57 7.89
N ALA A 76 -7.01 -8.35 8.98
CA ALA A 76 -7.94 -9.45 9.12
C ALA A 76 -9.43 -9.03 9.03
N ARG A 77 -9.74 -7.76 9.33
CA ARG A 77 -11.09 -7.20 9.26
C ARG A 77 -11.43 -6.55 7.93
N LEU A 78 -10.46 -6.41 7.01
CA LEU A 78 -10.71 -5.81 5.70
C LEU A 78 -11.72 -6.65 4.90
N THR A 79 -12.63 -5.94 4.23
CA THR A 79 -13.67 -6.52 3.38
C THR A 79 -13.49 -6.11 1.91
N VAL A 80 -14.12 -6.85 1.00
CA VAL A 80 -14.15 -6.51 -0.43
C VAL A 80 -14.71 -5.09 -0.67
N PRO A 81 -15.82 -4.66 -0.01
CA PRO A 81 -16.28 -3.27 -0.09
C PRO A 81 -15.24 -2.23 0.33
N ASP A 82 -14.40 -2.51 1.33
CA ASP A 82 -13.35 -1.56 1.75
C ASP A 82 -12.28 -1.40 0.67
N MET A 83 -11.86 -2.50 0.05
CA MET A 83 -10.94 -2.50 -1.09
C MET A 83 -11.51 -1.71 -2.27
N GLN A 84 -12.77 -1.99 -2.64
CA GLN A 84 -13.44 -1.31 -3.75
C GLN A 84 -13.59 0.19 -3.47
N ARG A 85 -13.96 0.56 -2.24
CA ARG A 85 -14.05 1.96 -1.81
C ARG A 85 -12.70 2.65 -1.86
N PHE A 86 -11.63 1.97 -1.43
CA PHE A 86 -10.27 2.51 -1.49
C PHE A 86 -9.83 2.75 -2.94
N ALA A 87 -9.96 1.74 -3.82
CA ALA A 87 -9.66 1.87 -5.24
C ALA A 87 -10.46 3.03 -5.87
N ALA A 88 -11.77 3.06 -5.65
CA ALA A 88 -12.63 4.13 -6.14
C ALA A 88 -12.28 5.52 -5.56
N SER A 89 -11.63 5.63 -4.40
CA SER A 89 -11.27 6.91 -3.75
C SER A 89 -9.87 7.41 -4.11
N TYR A 90 -8.93 6.51 -4.37
CA TYR A 90 -7.51 6.86 -4.53
C TYR A 90 -6.96 6.64 -5.93
N GLN A 91 -7.74 6.03 -6.83
CA GLN A 91 -7.31 5.81 -8.19
C GLN A 91 -7.72 6.97 -9.10
N TYR A 92 -6.76 7.80 -9.49
CA TYR A 92 -6.98 8.96 -10.36
C TYR A 92 -5.71 9.35 -11.10
N GLY A 93 -5.87 9.85 -12.32
CA GLY A 93 -4.74 10.10 -13.24
C GLY A 93 -3.78 11.17 -12.72
N THR A 94 -4.30 12.22 -12.08
CA THR A 94 -3.56 13.37 -11.54
C THR A 94 -2.65 13.05 -10.35
N GLY A 95 -2.76 11.86 -9.74
CA GLY A 95 -1.89 11.39 -8.65
C GLY A 95 -0.94 10.26 -9.06
N THR A 96 -0.95 9.86 -10.33
CA THR A 96 -0.23 8.68 -10.80
C THR A 96 0.98 9.09 -11.63
N ILE A 97 2.17 8.61 -11.25
CA ILE A 97 3.41 8.82 -12.00
C ILE A 97 3.80 7.49 -12.64
N VAL A 98 3.94 7.49 -13.97
CA VAL A 98 4.47 6.34 -14.71
C VAL A 98 5.93 6.62 -15.04
N ALA A 99 6.84 5.95 -14.34
CA ALA A 99 8.27 6.02 -14.61
C ALA A 99 8.67 4.87 -15.55
N LEU A 100 9.20 5.22 -16.72
CA LEU A 100 9.77 4.27 -17.68
C LEU A 100 11.27 4.51 -17.77
N THR A 101 12.08 3.45 -17.66
CA THR A 101 13.55 3.55 -17.69
C THR A 101 14.14 2.53 -18.65
N GLY A 102 15.10 2.95 -19.49
CA GLY A 102 15.83 2.09 -20.42
C GLY A 102 15.68 2.50 -21.89
N ALA A 103 15.93 1.56 -22.80
CA ALA A 103 15.78 1.76 -24.23
C ALA A 103 14.29 1.76 -24.63
N LEU A 104 13.70 2.95 -24.70
CA LEU A 104 12.28 3.15 -25.01
C LEU A 104 12.11 3.76 -26.40
N LEU A 105 11.16 3.21 -27.15
CA LEU A 105 10.71 3.76 -28.44
C LEU A 105 9.59 4.78 -28.20
N PRO A 106 9.44 5.81 -29.05
CA PRO A 106 8.38 6.82 -28.90
C PRO A 106 6.97 6.23 -28.75
N GLY A 107 6.64 5.19 -29.53
CA GLY A 107 5.34 4.51 -29.43
C GLY A 107 5.06 3.84 -28.09
N GLN A 108 6.09 3.50 -27.31
CA GLN A 108 5.94 2.93 -25.97
C GLN A 108 5.63 4.00 -24.92
N ILE A 109 6.19 5.19 -25.08
CA ILE A 109 5.91 6.36 -24.24
C ILE A 109 4.44 6.77 -24.45
N ASP A 110 4.01 6.85 -25.70
CA ASP A 110 2.62 7.14 -26.04
C ASP A 110 1.64 6.08 -25.51
N ALA A 111 2.02 4.80 -25.58
CA ALA A 111 1.21 3.72 -25.04
C ALA A 111 1.04 3.84 -23.52
N ALA A 112 2.08 4.25 -22.79
CA ALA A 112 1.99 4.51 -21.35
C ALA A 112 1.05 5.67 -21.04
N GLY A 113 1.15 6.78 -21.77
CA GLY A 113 0.19 7.88 -21.62
C GLY A 113 -1.26 7.44 -21.85
N LYS A 114 -1.50 6.63 -22.89
CA LYS A 114 -2.84 6.13 -23.23
C LYS A 114 -3.40 5.13 -22.23
N ALA A 115 -2.55 4.27 -21.64
CA ALA A 115 -3.00 3.22 -20.72
C ALA A 115 -3.70 3.77 -19.47
N PHE A 116 -3.25 4.92 -18.98
CA PHE A 116 -3.79 5.56 -17.77
C PHE A 116 -4.70 6.77 -18.08
N ALA A 117 -4.88 7.14 -19.36
CA ALA A 117 -5.70 8.27 -19.77
C ALA A 117 -7.19 8.13 -19.42
N SER A 118 -7.67 6.90 -19.23
CA SER A 118 -9.06 6.62 -18.81
C SER A 118 -9.31 6.86 -17.32
N TRP A 119 -8.27 7.10 -16.53
CA TRP A 119 -8.43 7.34 -15.11
C TRP A 119 -8.97 8.75 -14.85
N PRO A 120 -9.94 8.91 -13.94
CA PRO A 120 -10.54 10.21 -13.69
C PRO A 120 -9.48 11.20 -13.21
N ALA A 121 -9.50 12.42 -13.75
CA ALA A 121 -8.72 13.54 -13.23
C ALA A 121 -9.48 14.14 -12.03
N ARG A 122 -8.93 13.97 -10.82
CA ARG A 122 -9.51 14.57 -9.60
C ARG A 122 -8.42 14.95 -8.60
N THR A 123 -8.75 15.85 -7.69
CA THR A 123 -7.87 16.15 -6.56
C THR A 123 -7.88 14.98 -5.57
N ALA A 124 -6.72 14.69 -5.00
CA ALA A 124 -6.58 13.70 -3.94
C ALA A 124 -7.60 13.96 -2.80
N PRO A 125 -8.29 12.94 -2.28
CA PRO A 125 -9.08 13.12 -1.08
C PRO A 125 -8.15 13.49 0.10
N ALA A 126 -8.68 14.26 1.05
CA ALA A 126 -7.95 14.54 2.27
C ALA A 126 -7.59 13.22 2.98
N PRO A 127 -6.39 13.11 3.59
CA PRO A 127 -6.02 11.91 4.34
C PRO A 127 -7.07 11.61 5.42
N PRO A 128 -7.39 10.33 5.67
CA PRO A 128 -8.35 9.97 6.70
C PRO A 128 -7.88 10.48 8.06
N ALA A 129 -8.82 10.98 8.87
CA ALA A 129 -8.54 11.38 10.24
C ALA A 129 -8.00 10.18 11.02
N VAL A 130 -6.90 10.40 11.71
CA VAL A 130 -6.21 9.36 12.45
C VAL A 130 -6.99 9.09 13.72
N THR A 131 -7.69 7.96 13.78
CA THR A 131 -8.31 7.54 15.04
C THR A 131 -7.17 7.05 15.94
N ALA A 132 -6.92 7.75 17.05
CA ALA A 132 -5.94 7.29 18.02
C ALA A 132 -6.42 5.95 18.59
N GLU A 133 -5.78 4.85 18.20
CA GLU A 133 -6.01 3.56 18.84
C GLU A 133 -5.59 3.68 20.32
N LYS A 134 -6.48 3.29 21.25
CA LYS A 134 -6.16 3.24 22.67
C LYS A 134 -4.93 2.35 22.86
N ARG A 135 -3.85 2.90 23.41
CA ARG A 135 -2.66 2.13 23.78
C ARG A 135 -3.10 1.06 24.78
N GLN A 136 -2.92 -0.21 24.45
CA GLN A 136 -3.13 -1.32 25.38
C GLN A 136 -1.86 -1.71 26.15
N HIS A 137 -0.77 -0.96 26.03
CA HIS A 137 0.47 -1.31 26.72
C HIS A 137 0.44 -0.82 28.17
N GLU A 138 0.32 -1.79 29.07
CA GLU A 138 0.84 -1.71 30.43
C GLU A 138 2.37 -1.58 30.34
N ILE A 139 2.94 -0.55 30.95
CA ILE A 139 4.38 -0.48 31.15
C ILE A 139 4.71 -1.57 32.17
N VAL A 140 5.11 -2.75 31.71
CA VAL A 140 5.80 -3.71 32.57
C VAL A 140 7.15 -3.07 32.87
N ALA A 141 7.24 -2.38 34.00
CA ALA A 141 8.48 -1.78 34.47
C ALA A 141 9.52 -2.90 34.59
N HIS A 142 10.45 -2.98 33.63
CA HIS A 142 11.63 -3.81 33.80
C HIS A 142 12.48 -3.15 34.88
N ARG A 143 12.37 -3.75 36.06
CA ARG A 143 13.13 -3.49 37.29
C ARG A 143 14.59 -3.22 36.94
N ASN A 144 15.11 -2.12 37.49
CA ASN A 144 16.49 -1.65 37.38
C ASN A 144 17.50 -2.82 37.42
N VAL A 145 18.41 -2.87 36.44
CA VAL A 145 19.67 -3.61 36.58
C VAL A 145 20.57 -2.76 37.48
N PRO A 146 20.91 -3.21 38.70
CA PRO A 146 21.94 -2.53 39.49
C PRO A 146 23.31 -2.76 38.83
N VAL A 147 24.11 -1.70 38.81
CA VAL A 147 25.52 -1.68 38.39
C VAL A 147 26.35 -2.54 39.33
#